data_AF-A0A3D1TDX8-F1
#
_entry.id   AF-A0A3D1TDX8-F1
#
_cell.length_a   1.000
_cell.length_b   1.000
_cell.length_c   1.000
_cell.angle_alpha   90.00
_cell.angle_beta   90.00
_cell.angle_gamma   90.00
#
_symmetry.space_group_name_H-M   'P 1'
#
loop_
_entity.id
_entity.type
_entity.pdbx_description
1 polymer ?
#
loop_
_entity_poly.entity_id
_entity_poly.type
_entity_poly.pdbx_seq_one_letter_code
_entity_poly.pdbx_strand_id
1 'polypeptide(L)'
;VYYGWYEMEWTEDRSILQEPWRSVMLDVQDRRCGACHSDGGTAARIPWPSVHPDRPLESSPLMAPLAKAAGGWGRCGEVFLDRSNTDWQLLKQAYERLGAALKARPRRDMLERD
;
A
#
# COMPACT_ATOMS: atom_id res chain seq x y z
N VAL A 1 -14.31 -2.31 -0.93
CA VAL A 1 -13.58 -3.58 -0.74
C VAL A 1 -12.10 -3.31 -0.88
N TYR A 2 -11.34 -3.59 0.17
CA TYR A 2 -9.88 -3.57 0.14
C TYR A 2 -9.38 -5.01 0.15
N TYR A 3 -8.35 -5.31 -0.64
CA TYR A 3 -7.52 -6.48 -0.35
C TYR A 3 -6.67 -6.08 0.86
N GLY A 4 -6.73 -6.76 2.02
CA GLY A 4 -5.94 -6.24 3.14
C GLY A 4 -5.79 -7.05 4.43
N TRP A 5 -6.62 -8.04 4.76
CA TRP A 5 -6.56 -8.59 6.12
C TRP A 5 -5.66 -9.82 6.32
N TYR A 6 -5.18 -10.47 5.26
CA TYR A 6 -4.46 -11.75 5.39
C TYR A 6 -3.33 -11.91 4.36
N GLU A 7 -2.31 -11.04 4.39
CA GLU A 7 -1.00 -11.36 3.77
C GLU A 7 -0.01 -11.99 4.77
N MET A 8 -0.52 -12.64 5.83
CA MET A 8 0.35 -13.19 6.88
C MET A 8 0.84 -14.64 6.61
N GLU A 9 0.20 -15.44 5.75
CA GLU A 9 0.54 -16.88 5.63
C GLU A 9 0.31 -17.51 4.25
N TRP A 10 0.56 -16.80 3.14
CA TRP A 10 0.43 -17.41 1.81
C TRP A 10 1.75 -17.43 1.05
N THR A 11 2.43 -18.57 1.12
CA THR A 11 3.64 -18.86 0.36
C THR A 11 3.30 -19.06 -1.12
N GLU A 12 3.95 -18.26 -1.98
CA GLU A 12 4.16 -18.49 -3.42
C GLU A 12 2.99 -18.19 -4.38
N ASP A 13 1.86 -18.92 -4.37
CA ASP A 13 0.86 -18.85 -5.45
C ASP A 13 -0.28 -17.83 -5.25
N ARG A 14 -0.45 -17.35 -4.01
CA ARG A 14 -1.54 -16.48 -3.60
C ARG A 14 -1.13 -15.06 -3.21
N SER A 15 0.12 -14.68 -3.42
CA SER A 15 0.56 -13.28 -3.26
C SER A 15 -0.07 -12.39 -4.33
N ILE A 16 -0.69 -11.28 -3.92
CA ILE A 16 -1.11 -10.21 -4.86
C ILE A 16 0.09 -9.35 -5.27
N LEU A 17 1.13 -9.30 -4.43
CA LEU A 17 2.38 -8.62 -4.69
C LEU A 17 3.29 -9.54 -5.50
N GLN A 18 3.13 -9.52 -6.82
CA GLN A 18 4.07 -10.14 -7.74
C GLN A 18 5.24 -9.20 -8.05
N GLU A 19 6.42 -9.76 -8.29
CA GLU A 19 7.56 -9.00 -8.80
C GLU A 19 7.27 -8.37 -10.17
N PRO A 20 7.93 -7.25 -10.53
CA PRO A 20 8.99 -6.55 -9.80
C PRO A 20 8.51 -5.47 -8.81
N TRP A 21 7.19 -5.27 -8.63
CA TRP A 21 6.68 -4.13 -7.84
C TRP A 21 6.73 -4.39 -6.34
N ARG A 22 6.71 -5.66 -5.94
CA ARG A 22 6.86 -6.07 -4.54
C ARG A 22 8.16 -5.54 -3.95
N SER A 23 9.30 -5.76 -4.61
CA SER A 23 10.60 -5.24 -4.17
C SER A 23 10.60 -3.71 -4.04
N VAL A 24 10.07 -2.98 -5.03
CA VAL A 24 9.94 -1.50 -4.94
C VAL A 24 9.12 -1.05 -3.73
N MET A 25 7.99 -1.74 -3.49
CA MET A 25 7.10 -1.41 -2.37
C MET A 25 7.76 -1.69 -1.01
N LEU A 26 8.49 -2.80 -0.88
CA LEU A 26 9.25 -3.15 0.33
C LEU A 26 10.41 -2.17 0.57
N ASP A 27 11.13 -1.78 -0.49
CA ASP A 27 12.23 -0.82 -0.44
C ASP A 27 11.76 0.56 0.05
N VAL A 28 10.61 1.05 -0.43
CA VAL A 28 10.05 2.31 0.06
C VAL A 28 9.57 2.17 1.50
N GLN A 29 8.94 1.04 1.85
CA GLN A 29 8.50 0.77 3.21
C GLN A 29 9.67 0.83 4.20
N ASP A 30 10.79 0.19 3.88
CA ASP A 30 12.00 0.21 4.71
C ASP A 30 12.52 1.64 4.92
N ARG A 31 12.66 2.42 3.83
CA ARG A 31 13.17 3.81 3.88
C ARG A 31 12.27 4.81 4.59
N ARG A 32 10.94 4.66 4.48
CA ARG A 32 9.98 5.72 4.84
C ARG A 32 9.05 5.37 5.99
N CYS A 33 8.76 4.10 6.17
CA CYS A 33 7.78 3.63 7.14
C CYS A 33 8.43 2.87 8.29
N GLY A 34 9.57 2.20 8.04
CA GLY A 34 10.27 1.33 8.97
C GLY A 34 10.47 1.96 10.34
N ALA A 35 11.02 3.18 10.39
CA ALA A 35 11.32 3.89 11.64
C ALA A 35 10.10 4.11 12.57
N CYS A 36 8.87 4.15 12.05
CA CYS A 36 7.66 4.29 12.85
C CYS A 36 6.91 2.97 13.09
N HIS A 37 7.22 1.94 12.30
CA HIS A 37 6.51 0.65 12.28
C HIS A 37 7.35 -0.54 12.78
N SER A 38 8.66 -0.39 13.02
CA SER A 38 9.57 -1.47 13.45
C SER A 38 9.36 -1.94 14.89
N ASP A 39 8.81 -1.09 15.77
CA ASP A 39 8.77 -1.35 17.22
C ASP A 39 7.35 -1.43 17.79
N GLY A 40 6.34 -1.66 16.94
CA GLY A 40 4.92 -1.69 17.38
C GLY A 40 4.34 -0.30 17.68
N GLY A 41 4.88 0.75 17.04
CA GLY A 41 4.44 2.14 17.18
C GLY A 41 2.96 2.36 16.87
N THR A 42 2.40 3.42 17.46
CA THR A 42 0.98 3.83 17.38
C THR A 42 0.50 4.29 16.01
N ALA A 43 1.38 4.28 14.99
CA ALA A 43 0.95 4.44 13.60
C ALA A 43 -0.02 3.30 13.29
N ALA A 44 -1.30 3.61 13.33
CA ALA A 44 -2.42 2.68 13.27
C ALA A 44 -2.11 1.59 12.26
N ARG A 45 -2.38 0.33 12.61
CA ARG A 45 -2.15 -0.88 11.81
C ARG A 45 -2.81 -0.76 10.44
N ILE A 46 -2.22 0.02 9.54
CA ILE A 46 -2.65 0.08 8.14
C ILE A 46 -2.24 -1.26 7.60
N PRO A 47 -3.21 -2.13 7.28
CA PRO A 47 -2.87 -3.44 6.78
C PRO A 47 -2.07 -3.20 5.50
N TRP A 48 -0.90 -3.79 5.42
CA TRP A 48 -0.11 -3.76 4.21
C TRP A 48 -0.25 -5.12 3.52
N PRO A 49 -0.48 -5.16 2.20
CA PRO A 49 -0.82 -4.06 1.29
C PRO A 49 -2.35 -3.87 1.22
N SER A 50 -2.91 -2.92 1.97
CA SER A 50 -4.32 -2.54 1.83
C SER A 50 -4.53 -1.85 0.48
N VAL A 51 -5.14 -2.56 -0.48
CA VAL A 51 -5.28 -2.11 -1.87
C VAL A 51 -6.75 -1.93 -2.24
N HIS A 52 -7.09 -0.78 -2.82
CA HIS A 52 -8.37 -0.58 -3.48
C HIS A 52 -8.24 -0.89 -4.98
N PRO A 53 -8.78 -2.00 -5.50
CA PRO A 53 -8.54 -2.43 -6.89
C PRO A 53 -9.08 -1.45 -7.94
N ASP A 54 -10.28 -0.89 -7.73
CA ASP A 54 -10.87 0.05 -8.68
C ASP A 54 -10.31 1.48 -8.57
N ARG A 55 -9.67 1.79 -7.45
CA ARG A 55 -9.20 3.14 -7.09
C ARG A 55 -7.82 3.03 -6.44
N PRO A 56 -6.80 2.53 -7.16
CA PRO A 56 -5.51 2.18 -6.59
C PRO A 56 -4.82 3.35 -5.88
N LEU A 57 -5.07 4.59 -6.33
CA LEU A 57 -4.52 5.80 -5.71
C LEU A 57 -5.17 6.17 -4.37
N GLU A 58 -6.33 5.59 -4.04
CA GLU A 58 -6.97 5.71 -2.73
C GLU A 58 -6.54 4.62 -1.75
N SER A 59 -5.60 3.75 -2.15
CA SER A 59 -5.09 2.69 -1.29
C SER A 59 -4.41 3.27 -0.06
N SER A 60 -4.64 2.64 1.09
CA SER A 60 -4.24 3.18 2.40
C SER A 60 -2.74 3.53 2.48
N PRO A 61 -1.82 2.72 1.92
CA PRO A 61 -0.40 3.03 2.03
C PRO A 61 0.10 4.17 1.12
N LEU A 62 -0.73 4.66 0.19
CA LEU A 62 -0.46 5.91 -0.54
C LEU A 62 -0.99 7.13 0.19
N MET A 63 -2.18 6.99 0.78
CA MET A 63 -2.93 8.13 1.33
C MET A 63 -2.53 8.45 2.76
N ALA A 64 -2.27 7.43 3.59
CA ALA A 64 -1.91 7.64 4.98
C ALA A 64 -0.59 8.39 5.23
N PRO A 65 0.51 8.11 4.52
CA PRO A 65 1.76 8.86 4.70
C PRO A 65 1.80 10.21 3.98
N LEU A 66 0.84 10.48 3.07
CA LEU A 66 0.74 11.75 2.37
C LEU A 66 0.12 12.83 3.27
N ALA A 67 0.74 14.02 3.30
CA ALA A 67 0.25 15.15 4.08
C ALA A 67 -1.17 15.57 3.67
N LYS A 68 -1.96 16.06 4.64
CA LYS A 68 -3.32 16.54 4.39
C LYS A 68 -3.36 17.69 3.39
N ALA A 69 -2.37 18.59 3.43
CA ALA A 69 -2.24 19.70 2.49
C ALA A 69 -2.09 19.24 1.02
N ALA A 70 -1.53 18.05 0.80
CA ALA A 70 -1.41 17.42 -0.51
C ALA A 70 -2.59 16.47 -0.85
N GLY A 71 -3.67 16.52 -0.06
CA GLY A 71 -4.86 15.68 -0.23
C GLY A 71 -4.72 14.26 0.30
N GLY A 72 -3.70 13.99 1.13
CA GLY A 72 -3.55 12.72 1.85
C GLY A 72 -4.35 12.67 3.15
N TRP A 73 -4.24 11.57 3.88
CA TRP A 73 -4.88 11.40 5.19
C TRP A 73 -3.99 11.88 6.34
N GLY A 74 -2.67 11.97 6.14
CA GLY A 74 -1.70 12.42 7.15
C GLY A 74 -1.78 11.63 8.46
N ARG A 75 -1.94 10.31 8.37
CA ARG A 75 -2.11 9.40 9.53
C ARG A 75 -0.78 8.89 10.09
N CYS A 76 0.29 8.93 9.31
CA CYS A 76 1.62 8.42 9.68
C CYS A 76 2.63 9.53 10.03
N GLY A 77 2.16 10.76 10.29
CA GLY A 77 3.01 11.96 10.22
C GLY A 77 3.25 12.40 8.76
N GLU A 78 3.90 13.54 8.55
CA GLU A 78 4.20 14.09 7.21
C GLU A 78 5.38 13.35 6.55
N VAL A 79 5.22 12.04 6.28
CA VAL A 79 6.23 11.20 5.61
C VAL A 79 6.46 11.67 4.17
N PHE A 80 5.38 12.02 3.48
CA PHE A 80 5.41 12.68 2.19
C PHE A 80 4.70 14.03 2.27
N LEU A 81 5.46 15.12 2.09
CA LEU A 81 4.91 16.47 2.07
C LEU A 81 3.92 16.66 0.92
N ASP A 82 4.26 16.13 -0.26
CA ASP A 82 3.43 16.20 -1.44
C ASP A 82 3.68 15.04 -2.40
N ARG A 83 2.95 15.05 -3.52
CA ARG A 83 2.99 14.01 -4.55
C ARG A 83 4.24 14.07 -5.43
N SER A 84 5.07 15.10 -5.35
CA SER A 84 6.33 15.16 -6.11
C SER A 84 7.44 14.30 -5.50
N ASN A 85 7.24 13.80 -4.27
CA ASN A 85 8.21 12.92 -3.62
C ASN A 85 8.47 11.65 -4.46
N THR A 86 9.76 11.36 -4.71
CA THR A 86 10.19 10.23 -5.54
C THR A 86 9.67 8.89 -5.03
N ASP A 87 9.74 8.65 -3.71
CA ASP A 87 9.27 7.39 -3.12
C ASP A 87 7.74 7.29 -3.18
N TRP A 88 7.02 8.40 -3.04
CA TRP A 88 5.57 8.42 -3.25
C TRP A 88 5.20 8.10 -4.70
N GLN A 89 5.94 8.63 -5.68
CA GLN A 89 5.74 8.33 -7.10
C GLN A 89 6.07 6.87 -7.45
N LEU A 90 7.06 6.27 -6.79
CA LEU A 90 7.37 4.84 -6.93
C LEU A 90 6.23 3.97 -6.40
N LEU A 91 5.72 4.28 -5.21
CA LEU A 91 4.53 3.61 -4.67
C LEU A 91 3.33 3.79 -5.59
N LYS A 92 3.08 5.01 -6.08
CA LYS A 92 1.98 5.29 -7.00
C LYS A 92 2.01 4.35 -8.20
N GLN A 93 3.16 4.22 -8.85
CA GLN A 93 3.33 3.34 -10.01
C GLN A 93 3.11 1.87 -9.65
N ALA A 94 3.61 1.42 -8.48
CA ALA A 94 3.40 0.06 -8.01
C ALA A 94 1.91 -0.25 -7.77
N TYR A 95 1.18 0.66 -7.12
CA TYR A 95 -0.25 0.50 -6.85
C TYR A 95 -1.11 0.58 -8.12
N GLU A 96 -0.76 1.43 -9.10
CA GLU A 96 -1.44 1.46 -10.39
C GLU A 96 -1.32 0.11 -11.13
N ARG A 97 -0.11 -0.46 -11.15
CA ARG A 97 0.14 -1.76 -11.77
C ARG A 97 -0.55 -2.89 -11.02
N LEU A 98 -0.52 -2.86 -9.69
CA LEU A 98 -1.23 -3.82 -8.84
C LEU A 98 -2.74 -3.76 -9.07
N GLY A 99 -3.33 -2.56 -9.11
CA GLY A 99 -4.74 -2.37 -9.43
C GLY A 99 -5.10 -2.91 -10.82
N ALA A 100 -4.27 -2.64 -11.83
CA ALA A 100 -4.46 -3.20 -13.18
C ALA A 100 -4.38 -4.73 -13.19
N ALA A 101 -3.42 -5.32 -12.47
CA ALA A 101 -3.26 -6.77 -12.35
C ALA A 101 -4.47 -7.41 -11.65
N LEU A 102 -4.96 -6.79 -10.57
CA LEU A 102 -6.15 -7.24 -9.84
C LEU A 102 -7.42 -7.06 -10.66
N LYS A 103 -7.51 -6.04 -11.52
CA LYS A 103 -8.63 -5.88 -12.44
C LYS A 103 -8.64 -6.96 -13.53
N ALA A 104 -7.46 -7.28 -14.07
CA ALA A 104 -7.30 -8.30 -15.09
C ALA A 104 -7.47 -9.73 -14.56
N ARG A 105 -6.98 -9.97 -13.34
CA ARG A 105 -7.05 -11.26 -12.64
C ARG A 105 -7.51 -11.04 -11.20
N PRO A 106 -8.82 -10.79 -10.98
CA PRO A 106 -9.34 -10.53 -9.65
C PRO A 106 -9.15 -11.76 -8.76
N ARG A 107 -8.54 -11.54 -7.60
CA ARG A 107 -8.50 -12.54 -6.52
C ARG A 107 -9.82 -12.55 -5.79
N ARG A 108 -10.86 -13.09 -6.43
CA ARG A 108 -12.22 -13.12 -5.89
C ARG A 108 -12.30 -13.77 -4.51
N ASP A 109 -11.38 -14.70 -4.24
CA ASP A 109 -11.18 -15.39 -2.96
C ASP A 109 -10.65 -14.49 -1.82
N MET A 110 -10.12 -13.31 -2.13
CA MET A 110 -9.57 -12.35 -1.16
C MET A 110 -10.40 -11.04 -1.08
N LEU A 111 -11.56 -11.00 -1.73
CA LEU A 111 -12.50 -9.90 -1.60
C LEU A 111 -13.30 -10.09 -0.32
N GLU A 112 -12.96 -9.37 0.75
CA GLU A 112 -13.84 -9.28 1.91
C GLU A 112 -15.11 -8.49 1.52
N ARG A 113 -16.27 -9.06 1.83
CA ARG A 113 -17.56 -8.37 1.78
C ARG A 113 -18.02 -8.20 3.22
N ASP A 114 -18.45 -6.98 3.55
CA ASP A 114 -19.15 -6.64 4.79
C ASP A 114 -20.38 -7.52 5.00
#